data_AF-A0AAU0LVC2-F1
#
_entry.id   AF-A0AAU0LVC2-F1
#
_cell.length_a   1.000
_cell.length_b   1.000
_cell.length_c   1.000
_cell.angle_alpha   90.00
_cell.angle_beta   90.00
_cell.angle_gamma   90.00
#
_symmetry.space_group_name_H-M   'P 1'
#
loop_
_entity.id
_entity.type
_entity.pdbx_description
1 polymer ?
#
loop_
_entity_poly.entity_id
_entity_poly.type
_entity_poly.pdbx_seq_one_letter_code
_entity_poly.pdbx_strand_id
1 'polypeptide(L)'
;MSFEIENKVASTAFGLFFQRGTWSELLKLPTPKERAYHDWADEHGKDYDTTSPTYFQSIQYSIKCYLKSTSLTDLQNQRDALLEILVKPEGFNLRVDALGRSFALRYISSPDLNVINPRKQIGYMYTDFTLVLENNFAPVGVDFYLADVNGLILSYPDKPIQFEQQKQLF
;
A
#
# COMPACT_ATOMS: atom_id res chain seq x y z
N MET A 1 -11.85 5.60 -8.92
CA MET A 1 -10.96 5.39 -7.76
C MET A 1 -9.55 5.47 -8.30
N SER A 2 -8.84 6.52 -7.93
CA SER A 2 -7.46 6.76 -8.37
C SER A 2 -6.50 6.30 -7.29
N PHE A 3 -5.43 5.67 -7.75
CA PHE A 3 -4.25 5.35 -6.96
C PHE A 3 -3.10 6.07 -7.64
N GLU A 4 -2.22 6.67 -6.85
CA GLU A 4 -1.03 7.35 -7.37
C GLU A 4 0.21 6.68 -6.81
N ILE A 5 1.22 6.47 -7.67
CA ILE A 5 2.53 5.98 -7.29
C ILE A 5 3.49 7.12 -7.61
N GLU A 6 4.22 7.63 -6.61
CA GLU A 6 5.16 8.75 -6.80
C GLU A 6 4.53 9.97 -7.49
N ASN A 7 3.31 10.35 -7.07
CA ASN A 7 2.50 11.44 -7.66
C ASN A 7 2.07 11.22 -9.13
N LYS A 8 2.20 10.00 -9.66
CA LYS A 8 1.71 9.62 -10.99
C LYS A 8 0.50 8.71 -10.86
N VAL A 9 -0.58 9.03 -11.56
CA VAL A 9 -1.79 8.19 -11.57
C VAL A 9 -1.47 6.80 -12.13
N ALA A 10 -1.66 5.77 -11.32
CA ALA A 10 -1.20 4.41 -11.60
C ALA A 10 -1.82 3.82 -12.88
N SER A 11 -3.10 4.12 -13.14
CA SER A 11 -3.82 3.64 -14.31
C SER A 11 -3.30 4.23 -15.61
N THR A 12 -2.90 5.50 -15.61
CA THR A 12 -2.50 6.23 -16.81
C THR A 12 -1.00 6.07 -17.07
N ALA A 13 -0.19 6.09 -16.01
CA ALA A 13 1.26 5.99 -16.11
C ALA A 13 1.74 4.56 -16.34
N PHE A 14 1.11 3.57 -15.70
CA PHE A 14 1.58 2.18 -15.71
C PHE A 14 0.55 1.18 -16.23
N GLY A 15 -0.68 1.61 -16.54
CA GLY A 15 -1.76 0.67 -16.86
C GLY A 15 -2.16 -0.21 -15.66
N LEU A 16 -1.78 0.19 -14.43
CA LEU A 16 -1.96 -0.58 -13.22
C LEU A 16 -3.30 -0.26 -12.54
N PHE A 17 -4.02 -1.31 -12.17
CA PHE A 17 -5.26 -1.23 -11.44
C PHE A 17 -5.23 -2.12 -10.21
N PHE A 18 -5.93 -1.70 -9.17
CA PHE A 18 -6.02 -2.42 -7.91
C PHE A 18 -7.33 -3.19 -7.82
N GLN A 19 -7.29 -4.43 -7.32
CA GLN A 19 -8.48 -5.24 -7.15
C GLN A 19 -9.33 -4.74 -5.97
N ARG A 20 -10.63 -5.06 -5.99
CA ARG A 20 -11.50 -4.82 -4.83
C ARG A 20 -10.98 -5.61 -3.62
N GLY A 21 -10.86 -4.94 -2.47
CA GLY A 21 -10.29 -5.50 -1.24
C GLY A 21 -8.94 -4.90 -0.85
N THR A 22 -8.32 -4.09 -1.71
CA THR A 22 -7.04 -3.43 -1.38
C THR A 22 -7.14 -2.54 -0.13
N TRP A 23 -8.29 -1.90 0.14
CA TRP A 23 -8.45 -1.06 1.33
C TRP A 23 -8.40 -1.83 2.65
N SER A 24 -9.03 -3.00 2.72
CA SER A 24 -8.97 -3.82 3.94
C SER A 24 -7.54 -4.27 4.22
N GLU A 25 -6.76 -4.51 3.16
CA GLU A 25 -5.34 -4.83 3.30
C GLU A 25 -4.53 -3.62 3.79
N LEU A 26 -4.74 -2.43 3.20
CA LEU A 26 -4.04 -1.20 3.59
C LEU A 26 -4.39 -0.70 5.00
N LEU A 27 -5.61 -0.97 5.47
CA LEU A 27 -6.11 -0.55 6.78
C LEU A 27 -5.93 -1.61 7.86
N LYS A 28 -5.15 -2.67 7.59
CA LYS A 28 -4.92 -3.70 8.58
C LYS A 28 -4.12 -3.19 9.76
N LEU A 29 -4.45 -3.70 10.94
CA LEU A 29 -3.75 -3.36 12.17
C LEU A 29 -2.43 -4.13 12.28
N PRO A 30 -1.37 -3.50 12.80
CA PRO A 30 -0.13 -4.19 13.06
C PRO A 30 -0.29 -5.26 14.15
N THR A 31 0.40 -6.37 13.99
CA THR A 31 0.54 -7.38 15.04
C THR A 31 1.59 -6.95 16.06
N PRO A 32 1.32 -7.06 17.37
CA PRO A 32 2.34 -6.81 18.39
C PRO A 32 3.44 -7.87 18.26
N LYS A 33 4.69 -7.48 18.51
CA LYS A 33 5.79 -8.43 18.68
C LYS A 33 5.52 -9.25 19.95
N GLU A 34 5.91 -10.52 19.91
CA GLU A 34 5.82 -11.39 21.08
C GLU A 34 6.62 -10.77 22.23
N ARG A 35 5.95 -10.58 23.38
CA ARG A 35 6.60 -10.08 24.58
C ARG A 35 7.46 -11.19 25.18
N ALA A 36 8.54 -10.80 25.85
CA ALA A 36 9.29 -11.75 26.67
C ALA A 36 8.35 -12.36 27.71
N TYR A 37 8.39 -13.69 27.85
CA TYR A 37 7.65 -14.42 28.86
C TYR A 37 8.48 -15.54 29.44
N HIS A 38 8.10 -15.98 30.63
CA HIS A 38 8.57 -17.23 31.22
C HIS A 38 7.40 -18.20 31.33
N ASP A 39 7.66 -19.46 31.00
CA ASP A 39 6.70 -20.56 31.08
C ASP A 39 7.26 -21.56 32.10
N TRP A 40 6.74 -21.50 33.33
CA TRP A 40 7.25 -22.26 34.46
C TRP A 40 6.54 -23.61 34.49
N ALA A 41 7.29 -24.72 34.59
CA ALA A 41 6.71 -26.07 34.52
C ALA A 41 5.69 -26.38 35.64
N ASP A 42 5.82 -25.70 36.78
CA ASP A 42 5.02 -25.92 37.99
C ASP A 42 3.79 -24.99 38.07
N GLU A 43 3.64 -24.04 37.15
CA GLU A 43 2.54 -23.06 37.15
C GLU A 43 1.69 -23.18 35.88
N HIS A 44 0.43 -22.79 35.99
CA HIS A 44 -0.45 -22.71 34.83
C HIS A 44 -0.36 -21.32 34.20
N GLY A 45 0.04 -21.28 32.93
CA GLY A 45 0.06 -20.06 32.14
C GLY A 45 1.47 -19.52 31.90
N LYS A 46 1.55 -18.31 31.36
CA LYS A 46 2.80 -17.63 31.00
C LYS A 46 2.90 -16.32 31.75
N ASP A 47 4.06 -16.08 32.35
CA ASP A 47 4.38 -14.81 32.99
C ASP A 47 5.01 -13.87 31.96
N TYR A 48 4.32 -12.78 31.62
CA TYR A 48 4.72 -11.85 30.56
C TYR A 48 5.35 -10.58 31.14
N ASP A 49 6.38 -10.04 30.48
CA ASP A 49 6.95 -8.75 30.85
C ASP A 49 5.91 -7.62 30.76
N THR A 50 5.69 -6.93 31.88
CA THR A 50 4.80 -5.77 32.00
C THR A 50 5.54 -4.42 32.00
N THR A 51 6.87 -4.43 31.99
CA THR A 51 7.70 -3.22 32.14
C THR A 51 8.02 -2.60 30.79
N SER A 52 8.35 -3.42 29.80
CA SER A 52 8.75 -2.93 28.48
C SER A 52 7.56 -2.40 27.66
N PRO A 53 7.76 -1.34 26.86
CA PRO A 53 6.72 -0.85 25.95
C PRO A 53 6.39 -1.90 24.88
N THR A 54 5.13 -1.92 24.43
CA THR A 54 4.70 -2.84 23.37
C THR A 54 5.20 -2.35 22.01
N TYR A 55 6.05 -3.14 21.38
CA TYR A 55 6.52 -2.89 20.02
C TYR A 55 5.71 -3.71 19.01
N PHE A 56 5.48 -3.15 17.83
CA PHE A 56 4.74 -3.80 16.75
C PHE A 56 5.66 -4.36 15.67
N GLN A 57 5.19 -5.41 15.00
CA GLN A 57 5.86 -5.98 13.82
C GLN A 57 5.67 -5.07 12.61
N SER A 58 6.60 -5.17 11.66
CA SER A 58 6.46 -4.51 10.35
C SER A 58 5.24 -5.06 9.64
N ILE A 59 4.38 -4.17 9.16
CA ILE A 59 3.20 -4.56 8.40
C ILE A 59 3.62 -4.89 6.97
N GLN A 60 3.32 -6.11 6.54
CA GLN A 60 3.53 -6.57 5.17
C GLN A 60 2.18 -6.69 4.45
N TYR A 61 1.90 -5.84 3.47
CA TYR A 61 0.67 -5.83 2.67
C TYR A 61 0.76 -6.80 1.50
N SER A 62 -0.31 -7.55 1.22
CA SER A 62 -0.46 -8.37 0.01
C SER A 62 -1.55 -7.78 -0.89
N ILE A 63 -1.15 -6.88 -1.77
CA ILE A 63 -2.06 -6.11 -2.62
C ILE A 63 -2.24 -6.81 -3.95
N LYS A 64 -3.47 -7.20 -4.26
CA LYS A 64 -3.81 -7.76 -5.58
C LYS A 64 -4.06 -6.65 -6.59
N CYS A 65 -3.39 -6.74 -7.72
CA CYS A 65 -3.48 -5.79 -8.81
C CYS A 65 -3.52 -6.49 -10.17
N TYR A 66 -3.89 -5.74 -11.19
CA TYR A 66 -3.84 -6.21 -12.56
C TYR A 66 -3.32 -5.10 -13.49
N LEU A 67 -2.54 -5.50 -14.48
CA LEU A 67 -2.12 -4.66 -15.59
C LEU A 67 -3.10 -4.81 -16.75
N LYS A 68 -3.40 -3.69 -17.41
CA LYS A 68 -4.16 -3.67 -18.66
C LYS A 68 -3.23 -3.25 -19.80
N SER A 69 -3.03 -4.15 -20.75
CA SER A 69 -2.12 -3.94 -21.88
C SER A 69 -2.82 -4.27 -23.21
N THR A 70 -2.32 -3.72 -24.30
CA THR A 70 -2.86 -3.97 -25.66
C THR A 70 -2.09 -5.05 -26.42
N SER A 71 -0.82 -5.27 -26.04
CA SER A 71 0.08 -6.26 -26.65
C SER A 71 1.07 -6.78 -25.60
N LEU A 72 1.81 -7.84 -25.95
CA LEU A 72 2.86 -8.38 -25.09
C LEU A 72 4.02 -7.38 -24.89
N THR A 73 4.36 -6.61 -25.92
CA THR A 73 5.38 -5.55 -25.85
C THR A 73 4.95 -4.43 -24.91
N ASP A 74 3.68 -4.03 -24.98
CA ASP A 74 3.10 -3.02 -24.09
C ASP A 74 3.12 -3.48 -22.63
N LEU A 75 2.79 -4.76 -22.37
CA LEU A 75 2.91 -5.35 -21.04
C LEU A 75 4.36 -5.29 -20.52
N GLN A 76 5.35 -5.65 -21.34
CA GLN A 76 6.76 -5.58 -20.95
C GLN A 76 7.18 -4.15 -20.59
N ASN A 77 6.84 -3.17 -21.43
CA ASN A 77 7.15 -1.77 -21.17
C ASN A 77 6.51 -1.25 -19.88
N GLN A 78 5.23 -1.56 -19.64
CA GLN A 78 4.52 -1.19 -18.42
C GLN A 78 5.14 -1.83 -17.18
N ARG A 79 5.52 -3.12 -17.29
CA ARG A 79 6.18 -3.86 -16.22
C ARG A 79 7.55 -3.28 -15.91
N ASP A 80 8.35 -2.93 -16.92
CA ASP A 80 9.69 -2.35 -16.73
C ASP A 80 9.59 -0.97 -16.06
N ALA A 81 8.65 -0.13 -16.49
CA ALA A 81 8.40 1.17 -15.88
C ALA A 81 7.94 1.07 -14.41
N LEU A 82 7.12 0.07 -14.09
CA LEU A 82 6.70 -0.21 -12.72
C LEU A 82 7.87 -0.76 -11.88
N LEU A 83 8.67 -1.66 -12.45
CA LEU A 83 9.81 -2.28 -11.79
C LEU A 83 10.91 -1.24 -11.48
N GLU A 84 11.13 -0.26 -12.36
CA GLU A 84 12.05 0.86 -12.12
C GLU A 84 11.72 1.61 -10.81
N ILE A 85 10.45 1.74 -10.46
CA ILE A 85 10.01 2.36 -9.21
C ILE A 85 10.15 1.39 -8.05
N LEU A 86 9.74 0.13 -8.23
CA LEU A 86 9.76 -0.88 -7.16
C LEU A 86 11.18 -1.26 -6.69
N VAL A 87 12.18 -1.19 -7.57
CA VAL A 87 13.57 -1.55 -7.26
C VAL A 87 14.27 -0.53 -6.37
N LYS A 88 13.71 0.68 -6.24
CA LYS A 88 14.30 1.74 -5.44
C LYS A 88 14.46 1.32 -3.97
N PRO A 89 15.69 1.41 -3.39
CA PRO A 89 15.94 0.96 -2.02
C PRO A 89 15.19 1.79 -0.97
N GLU A 90 14.92 3.07 -1.26
CA GLU A 90 14.12 3.98 -0.44
C GLU A 90 12.62 3.63 -0.41
N GLY A 91 12.18 2.72 -1.28
CA GLY A 91 10.77 2.42 -1.49
C GLY A 91 10.08 3.47 -2.36
N PHE A 92 8.75 3.51 -2.27
CA PHE A 92 7.91 4.45 -3.00
C PHE A 92 6.66 4.80 -2.21
N ASN A 93 6.04 5.93 -2.55
CA ASN A 93 4.81 6.40 -1.97
C ASN A 93 3.61 5.96 -2.82
N LEU A 94 2.70 5.22 -2.19
CA LEU A 94 1.40 4.86 -2.74
C LEU A 94 0.33 5.75 -2.12
N ARG A 95 -0.28 6.63 -2.92
CA ARG A 95 -1.41 7.46 -2.49
C ARG A 95 -2.73 6.82 -2.88
N VAL A 96 -3.68 6.84 -1.96
CA VAL A 96 -5.05 6.36 -2.17
C VAL A 96 -6.00 7.51 -1.94
N ASP A 97 -6.48 8.12 -3.03
CA ASP A 97 -7.35 9.30 -2.96
C ASP A 97 -8.65 9.02 -2.19
N ALA A 98 -9.18 7.80 -2.32
CA ALA A 98 -10.37 7.37 -1.60
C ALA A 98 -10.19 7.31 -0.08
N LEU A 99 -8.95 7.16 0.41
CA LEU A 99 -8.62 7.16 1.83
C LEU A 99 -8.07 8.51 2.31
N GLY A 100 -7.71 9.42 1.40
CA GLY A 100 -7.02 10.67 1.72
C GLY A 100 -5.66 10.45 2.39
N ARG A 101 -5.01 9.31 2.11
CA ARG A 101 -3.78 8.88 2.78
C ARG A 101 -2.75 8.41 1.78
N SER A 102 -1.49 8.70 2.09
CA SER A 102 -0.34 8.12 1.42
C SER A 102 0.23 6.98 2.28
N PHE A 103 0.95 6.05 1.66
CA PHE A 103 1.63 4.94 2.31
C PHE A 103 3.06 4.85 1.75
N ALA A 104 4.07 4.93 2.63
CA ALA A 104 5.46 4.72 2.25
C ALA A 104 5.77 3.21 2.29
N LEU A 105 5.94 2.62 1.11
CA LEU A 105 6.01 1.18 0.92
C LEU A 105 7.33 0.77 0.28
N ARG A 106 7.82 -0.41 0.66
CA ARG A 106 8.95 -1.07 0.02
C ARG A 106 8.50 -2.37 -0.62
N TYR A 107 9.00 -2.64 -1.82
CA TYR A 107 8.72 -3.88 -2.53
C TYR A 107 9.51 -5.04 -1.94
N ILE A 108 8.83 -6.16 -1.66
CA ILE A 108 9.46 -7.42 -1.23
C ILE A 108 9.43 -8.43 -2.37
N SER A 109 8.24 -8.77 -2.87
CA SER A 109 8.09 -9.83 -3.86
C SER A 109 6.77 -9.73 -4.63
N SER A 110 6.72 -10.43 -5.76
CA SER A 110 5.50 -10.70 -6.51
C SER A 110 5.50 -12.18 -6.92
N PRO A 111 4.86 -13.05 -6.13
CA PRO A 111 4.96 -14.50 -6.33
C PRO A 111 4.16 -14.99 -7.55
N ASP A 112 3.08 -14.30 -7.88
CA ASP A 112 2.14 -14.72 -8.91
C ASP A 112 2.21 -13.78 -10.12
N LEU A 113 2.02 -14.33 -11.32
CA LEU A 113 1.77 -13.56 -12.53
C LEU A 113 0.91 -14.41 -13.47
N ASN A 114 -0.39 -14.13 -13.56
CA ASN A 114 -1.27 -14.87 -14.47
C ASN A 114 -1.87 -13.97 -15.52
N VAL A 115 -1.93 -14.48 -16.75
CA VAL A 115 -2.58 -13.78 -17.86
C VAL A 115 -4.04 -14.17 -17.89
N ILE A 116 -4.92 -13.19 -17.70
CA ILE A 116 -6.36 -13.33 -17.77
C ILE A 116 -6.84 -12.84 -19.13
N ASN A 117 -7.52 -13.72 -19.86
CA ASN A 117 -8.16 -13.39 -21.13
C ASN A 117 -9.69 -13.36 -20.93
N PRO A 118 -10.28 -12.21 -20.58
CA PRO A 118 -11.73 -12.11 -20.42
C PRO A 118 -12.44 -12.37 -21.75
N ARG A 119 -13.36 -13.34 -21.75
CA ARG A 119 -14.09 -13.86 -22.92
C ARG A 119 -14.84 -12.81 -23.76
N LYS A 120 -15.00 -11.57 -23.27
CA LYS A 120 -15.77 -10.48 -23.89
C LYS A 120 -14.95 -9.24 -24.27
N GLN A 121 -13.63 -9.22 -24.09
CA GLN A 121 -12.80 -8.07 -24.44
C GLN A 121 -11.76 -8.48 -25.48
N ILE A 122 -12.01 -8.08 -26.72
CA ILE A 122 -11.10 -8.29 -27.85
C ILE A 122 -10.08 -7.16 -27.84
N GLY A 123 -8.78 -7.50 -27.92
CA GLY A 123 -7.70 -6.54 -28.09
C GLY A 123 -7.05 -6.00 -26.81
N TYR A 124 -7.49 -6.44 -25.62
CA TYR A 124 -6.81 -6.15 -24.37
C TYR A 124 -6.39 -7.45 -23.67
N MET A 125 -5.17 -7.45 -23.14
CA MET A 125 -4.64 -8.48 -22.27
C MET A 125 -4.66 -7.94 -20.84
N TYR A 126 -5.13 -8.77 -19.92
CA TYR A 126 -5.10 -8.46 -18.49
C TYR A 126 -4.12 -9.41 -17.82
N THR A 127 -3.32 -8.91 -16.90
CA THR A 127 -2.38 -9.75 -16.15
C THR A 127 -2.53 -9.45 -14.68
N ASP A 128 -2.95 -10.44 -13.90
CA ASP A 128 -3.07 -10.31 -12.45
C ASP A 128 -1.78 -10.75 -11.75
N PHE A 129 -1.50 -10.12 -10.62
CA PHE A 129 -0.41 -10.47 -9.74
C PHE A 129 -0.65 -9.92 -8.35
N THR A 130 0.06 -10.48 -7.39
CA THR A 130 0.06 -10.01 -6.00
C THR A 130 1.34 -9.23 -5.76
N LEU A 131 1.24 -7.98 -5.32
CA LEU A 131 2.36 -7.20 -4.81
C LEU A 131 2.46 -7.39 -3.31
N VAL A 132 3.57 -8.00 -2.87
CA VAL A 132 3.93 -8.09 -1.47
C VAL A 132 4.82 -6.89 -1.14
N LEU A 133 4.28 -6.01 -0.31
CA LEU A 133 4.89 -4.75 0.09
C LEU A 133 5.06 -4.72 1.60
N GLU A 134 6.06 -4.03 2.12
CA GLU A 134 6.16 -3.72 3.55
C GLU A 134 6.15 -2.23 3.80
N ASN A 135 5.73 -1.88 5.00
CA ASN A 135 5.82 -0.52 5.47
C ASN A 135 7.30 -0.15 5.77
N ASN A 136 7.79 0.95 5.17
CA ASN A 136 9.15 1.44 5.41
C ASN A 136 9.29 2.23 6.74
N PHE A 137 8.23 2.32 7.56
CA PHE A 137 8.11 3.14 8.77
C PHE A 137 8.43 4.64 8.58
N ALA A 138 8.57 5.07 7.33
CA ALA A 138 8.75 6.47 7.01
C ALA A 138 7.50 7.25 7.44
N PRO A 139 7.65 8.50 7.90
CA PRO A 139 6.51 9.37 8.13
C PRO A 139 5.72 9.48 6.82
N VAL A 140 4.39 9.45 6.94
CA VAL A 140 3.53 9.57 5.77
C VAL A 140 2.52 10.67 6.01
N GLY A 141 2.32 11.49 4.98
CA GLY A 141 1.37 12.59 5.01
C GLY A 141 -0.07 12.09 5.01
N VAL A 142 -0.90 12.74 5.82
CA VAL A 142 -2.36 12.70 5.70
C VAL A 142 -2.80 14.03 5.14
N ASP A 143 -3.61 14.00 4.08
CA ASP A 143 -4.13 15.21 3.47
C ASP A 143 -5.26 15.74 4.34
N PHE A 144 -5.08 16.94 4.89
CA PHE A 144 -6.17 17.68 5.51
C PHE A 144 -6.64 18.79 4.57
N TYR A 145 -7.96 18.88 4.42
CA TYR A 145 -8.60 19.94 3.69
C TYR A 145 -9.35 20.86 4.65
N LEU A 146 -9.20 22.16 4.49
CA LEU A 146 -10.08 23.12 5.15
C LEU A 146 -11.35 23.23 4.32
N ALA A 147 -12.50 23.00 4.93
CA ALA A 147 -13.80 23.24 4.33
C ALA A 147 -14.57 24.27 5.15
N ASP A 148 -15.31 25.15 4.48
CA ASP A 148 -16.27 26.03 5.11
C ASP A 148 -17.44 25.22 5.72
N VAL A 149 -18.27 25.84 6.57
CA VAL A 149 -19.51 25.24 7.14
C VAL A 149 -20.47 24.70 6.08
N ASN A 150 -20.36 25.16 4.84
CA ASN A 150 -21.14 24.68 3.69
C ASN A 150 -20.46 23.53 2.91
N GLY A 151 -19.33 23.00 3.40
CA GLY A 151 -18.56 21.94 2.74
C GLY A 151 -17.72 22.42 1.55
N LEU A 152 -17.60 23.73 1.34
CA LEU A 152 -16.80 24.30 0.26
C LEU A 152 -15.32 24.23 0.65
N ILE A 153 -14.53 23.47 -0.12
CA ILE A 153 -13.12 23.26 0.19
C ILE A 153 -12.34 24.57 -0.08
N LEU A 154 -11.75 25.12 0.97
CA LEU A 154 -10.97 26.37 0.99
C LEU A 154 -9.48 26.13 0.68
N SER A 155 -9.02 24.88 0.81
CA SER A 155 -7.69 24.43 0.37
C SER A 155 -7.77 23.76 -0.99
N TYR A 156 -6.86 24.09 -1.90
CA TYR A 156 -6.88 23.52 -3.24
C TYR A 156 -6.52 22.00 -3.23
N PRO A 157 -7.17 21.15 -4.05
CA PRO A 157 -6.85 19.72 -4.15
C PRO A 157 -5.41 19.42 -4.55
N ASP A 158 -4.79 20.32 -5.32
CA ASP A 158 -3.40 20.31 -5.77
C ASP A 158 -2.42 20.93 -4.75
N LYS A 159 -2.93 21.56 -3.69
CA LYS A 159 -2.15 22.09 -2.55
C LYS A 159 -2.86 21.80 -1.22
N PRO A 160 -3.04 20.52 -0.85
CA PRO A 160 -3.55 20.17 0.47
C PRO A 160 -2.60 20.70 1.55
N ILE A 161 -3.15 21.00 2.73
CA ILE A 161 -2.31 21.28 3.90
C ILE A 161 -1.74 19.94 4.35
N GLN A 162 -0.47 19.72 4.03
CA GLN A 162 0.26 18.53 4.45
C GLN A 162 0.63 18.69 5.92
N PHE A 163 0.06 17.85 6.77
CA PHE A 163 0.60 17.65 8.11
C PHE A 163 1.48 16.40 8.09
N GLU A 164 2.73 16.55 8.50
CA GLU A 164 3.62 15.43 8.71
C GLU A 164 3.20 14.73 10.02
N GLN A 165 2.55 13.58 9.91
CA GLN A 165 2.31 12.75 11.08
C GLN A 165 3.66 12.11 11.46
N GLN A 166 4.14 12.39 12.68
CA GLN A 166 5.35 11.76 13.19
C GLN A 166 5.15 10.26 13.25
N LYS A 167 5.71 9.57 12.26
CA LYS A 167 5.66 8.12 12.05
C LYS A 167 4.27 7.65 11.65
N GLN A 168 4.22 6.61 10.83
CA GLN A 168 3.00 5.85 10.56
C GLN A 168 2.62 5.06 11.83
N LEU A 169 2.27 5.79 12.89
CA LEU A 169 1.69 5.27 14.11
C LEU A 169 0.21 5.00 13.79
N PHE A 170 -0.13 3.73 13.84
CA PHE A 170 -1.50 3.33 14.13
C PHE A 170 -1.87 3.82 15.52
#